data_AF-A0A7C3W0Y6-F1
#
_entry.id   AF-A0A7C3W0Y6-F1
#
_cell.length_a   1.000
_cell.length_b   1.000
_cell.length_c   1.000
_cell.angle_alpha   90.00
_cell.angle_beta   90.00
_cell.angle_gamma   90.00
#
_symmetry.space_group_name_H-M   'P 1'
#
loop_
_entity.id
_entity.type
_entity.pdbx_description
1 polymer ?
#
loop_
_entity_poly.entity_id
_entity_poly.type
_entity_poly.pdbx_seq_one_letter_code
_entity_poly.pdbx_strand_id
1 'polypeptide(L)'
;MGSVLVLNATYEPISVVSMRRAVILLLKEKAEIVEAAEAELRAASFTIRVPLVIRLVYYVRIPYKVSLPVTRRTVLARDHYTCQYCGRQPARKDLTVDHVIPRSRGGHTCWENVVTACERCNGRKGNRTPEEAGMLLLSQPSRPRYIALALVEGSDVRHIWDKYLR
;
A
#
# COMPACT_ATOMS: atom_id res chain seq x y z
N MET A 1 -16.12 3.43 7.04
CA MET A 1 -16.38 2.23 6.19
C MET A 1 -15.20 1.29 6.36
N GLY A 2 -15.44 0.07 6.86
CA GLY A 2 -14.38 -0.94 7.08
C GLY A 2 -13.81 -1.48 5.76
N SER A 3 -12.50 -1.63 5.71
CA SER A 3 -11.75 -2.21 4.60
C SER A 3 -11.29 -3.63 4.96
N VAL A 4 -11.30 -4.56 4.01
CA VAL A 4 -10.95 -5.97 4.23
C VAL A 4 -9.91 -6.40 3.21
N LEU A 5 -8.81 -6.98 3.68
CA LEU A 5 -7.77 -7.55 2.83
C LEU A 5 -8.24 -8.88 2.23
N VAL A 6 -8.08 -9.03 0.91
CA VAL A 6 -8.34 -10.26 0.17
C VAL A 6 -7.01 -10.89 -0.22
N LEU A 7 -6.81 -12.13 0.22
CA LEU A 7 -5.68 -12.99 -0.14
C LEU A 7 -6.06 -13.97 -1.24
N ASN A 8 -5.05 -14.41 -1.98
CA ASN A 8 -5.12 -15.52 -2.92
C ASN A 8 -5.16 -16.85 -2.16
N ALA A 9 -5.51 -17.95 -2.83
CA ALA A 9 -5.47 -19.28 -2.23
C ALA A 9 -4.09 -19.63 -1.63
N THR A 10 -3.03 -19.04 -2.17
CA THR A 10 -1.61 -19.13 -1.75
C THR A 10 -1.23 -18.16 -0.61
N TYR A 11 -2.18 -17.46 -0.01
CA TYR A 11 -1.99 -16.41 1.02
C TYR A 11 -1.30 -15.13 0.53
N GLU A 12 -0.99 -15.02 -0.76
CA GLU A 12 -0.48 -13.79 -1.35
C GLU A 12 -1.58 -12.71 -1.36
N PRO A 13 -1.32 -11.48 -0.93
CA PRO A 13 -2.33 -10.43 -0.97
C PRO A 13 -2.73 -10.06 -2.40
N ILE A 14 -4.04 -9.98 -2.67
CA ILE A 14 -4.60 -9.63 -3.99
C ILE A 14 -5.07 -8.17 -3.99
N SER A 15 -6.00 -7.85 -3.09
CA SER A 15 -6.69 -6.57 -3.12
C SER A 15 -7.28 -6.20 -1.77
N VAL A 16 -7.73 -4.96 -1.61
CA VAL A 16 -8.56 -4.55 -0.48
C VAL A 16 -9.94 -4.18 -1.00
N VAL A 17 -10.96 -4.69 -0.33
CA VAL A 17 -12.36 -4.50 -0.70
C VAL A 17 -13.13 -3.87 0.45
N SER A 18 -14.30 -3.30 0.14
CA SER A 18 -15.21 -2.82 1.17
C SER A 18 -15.78 -4.00 1.97
N MET A 19 -16.14 -3.74 3.23
CA MET A 19 -16.85 -4.70 4.09
C MET A 19 -18.03 -5.37 3.37
N ARG A 20 -18.86 -4.59 2.66
CA ARG A 20 -20.00 -5.12 1.89
C ARG A 20 -19.58 -6.17 0.85
N ARG A 21 -18.51 -5.89 0.10
CA ARG A 21 -18.01 -6.83 -0.92
C ARG A 21 -17.38 -8.07 -0.28
N ALA A 22 -16.67 -7.92 0.84
CA ALA A 22 -16.14 -9.06 1.60
C ALA A 22 -17.26 -10.00 2.06
N VAL A 23 -18.32 -9.45 2.67
CA VAL A 23 -19.48 -10.25 3.10
C VAL A 23 -20.14 -10.98 1.91
N ILE A 24 -20.28 -10.33 0.75
CA ILE A 24 -20.81 -11.00 -0.46
C ILE A 24 -19.94 -12.19 -0.88
N LEU A 25 -18.61 -12.09 -0.79
CA LEU A 25 -17.71 -13.19 -1.15
C LEU A 25 -17.82 -14.36 -0.17
N LEU A 26 -17.97 -14.08 1.12
CA LEU A 26 -18.17 -15.08 2.17
C LEU A 26 -19.51 -15.81 2.00
N LEU A 27 -20.61 -15.08 1.81
CA LEU A 27 -21.94 -15.66 1.62
C LEU A 27 -22.07 -16.49 0.32
N LYS A 28 -21.24 -16.20 -0.68
CA LYS A 28 -21.17 -16.99 -1.92
C LYS A 28 -20.19 -18.16 -1.83
N GLU A 29 -19.60 -18.41 -0.66
CA GLU A 29 -18.60 -19.46 -0.44
C GLU A 29 -17.40 -19.34 -1.40
N LYS A 30 -17.08 -18.11 -1.82
CA LYS A 30 -15.92 -17.81 -2.68
C LYS A 30 -14.69 -17.40 -1.88
N ALA A 31 -14.87 -17.11 -0.60
CA ALA A 31 -13.80 -16.77 0.31
C ALA A 31 -14.09 -17.36 1.70
N GLU A 32 -13.02 -17.51 2.47
CA GLU A 32 -13.05 -17.85 3.89
C GLU A 32 -12.42 -16.73 4.72
N ILE A 33 -12.80 -16.65 6.00
CA ILE A 33 -12.22 -15.67 6.93
C ILE A 33 -10.89 -16.21 7.45
N VAL A 34 -9.82 -15.44 7.29
CA VAL A 34 -8.51 -15.73 7.88
C VAL A 34 -8.37 -15.01 9.22
N GLU A 35 -8.76 -13.74 9.27
CA GLU A 35 -8.74 -12.94 10.50
C GLU A 35 -10.02 -12.13 10.64
N ALA A 36 -10.54 -12.04 11.87
CA ALA A 36 -11.74 -11.30 12.22
C ALA A 36 -11.55 -10.51 13.52
N ALA A 37 -12.25 -9.39 13.63
CA ALA A 37 -12.37 -8.67 14.89
C ALA A 37 -13.32 -9.40 15.86
N GLU A 38 -13.29 -9.01 17.13
CA GLU A 38 -14.26 -9.49 18.14
C GLU A 38 -15.68 -8.99 17.86
N ALA A 39 -15.82 -7.85 17.18
CA ALA A 39 -17.11 -7.31 16.78
C ALA A 39 -17.84 -8.21 15.77
N GLU A 40 -19.18 -8.19 15.81
CA GLU A 40 -20.05 -9.01 14.98
C GLU A 40 -20.92 -8.19 14.04
N LEU A 41 -21.13 -8.70 12.83
CA LEU A 41 -22.15 -8.26 11.88
C LEU A 41 -23.38 -9.14 12.03
N ARG A 42 -24.53 -8.53 12.35
CA ARG A 42 -25.80 -9.24 12.52
C ARG A 42 -26.71 -9.02 11.32
N ALA A 43 -27.24 -10.10 10.78
CA ALA A 43 -28.31 -10.12 9.79
C ALA A 43 -29.57 -10.75 10.41
N ALA A 44 -30.70 -10.68 9.70
CA ALA A 44 -31.96 -11.21 10.19
C ALA A 44 -31.92 -12.73 10.50
N SER A 45 -31.12 -13.49 9.73
CA SER A 45 -31.06 -14.95 9.82
C SER A 45 -29.70 -15.52 10.22
N PHE A 46 -28.67 -14.70 10.38
CA PHE A 46 -27.32 -15.16 10.72
C PHE A 46 -26.45 -14.04 11.32
N THR A 47 -25.34 -14.43 11.95
CA THR A 47 -24.33 -13.52 12.48
C THR A 47 -22.95 -13.95 11.99
N ILE A 48 -22.10 -12.99 11.60
CA ILE A 48 -20.73 -13.24 11.13
C ILE A 48 -19.79 -12.27 11.84
N ARG A 49 -18.63 -12.74 12.32
CA ARG A 49 -17.59 -11.86 12.87
C ARG A 49 -17.07 -10.90 11.81
N VAL A 50 -16.81 -9.64 12.18
CA VAL A 50 -16.33 -8.61 11.25
C VAL A 50 -15.02 -9.07 10.60
N PRO A 51 -15.00 -9.36 9.28
CA PRO A 51 -13.81 -9.91 8.64
C PRO A 51 -12.77 -8.80 8.41
N LEU A 52 -11.52 -9.06 8.79
CA LEU A 52 -10.39 -8.16 8.58
C LEU A 52 -9.52 -8.63 7.41
N VAL A 53 -9.38 -9.95 7.28
CA VAL A 53 -8.66 -10.63 6.20
C VAL A 53 -9.48 -11.83 5.73
N ILE A 54 -9.71 -11.94 4.43
CA ILE A 54 -10.36 -13.08 3.79
C ILE A 54 -9.43 -13.70 2.74
N ARG A 55 -9.55 -15.00 2.51
CA ARG A 55 -8.79 -15.74 1.49
C ARG A 55 -9.73 -16.33 0.46
N LEU A 56 -9.42 -16.17 -0.82
CA LEU A 56 -10.17 -16.85 -1.88
C LEU A 56 -9.90 -18.36 -1.83
N VAL A 57 -10.97 -19.16 -1.96
CA VAL A 57 -10.87 -20.63 -1.95
C VAL A 57 -10.31 -21.22 -3.25
N TYR A 58 -10.07 -20.37 -4.26
CA TYR A 58 -9.50 -20.74 -5.55
C TYR A 58 -8.38 -19.78 -5.94
N TYR A 59 -7.41 -20.29 -6.68
CA TYR A 59 -6.28 -19.51 -7.15
C TYR A 59 -6.70 -18.53 -8.24
N VAL A 60 -6.42 -17.24 -8.04
CA VAL A 60 -6.59 -16.20 -9.05
C VAL A 60 -5.22 -15.80 -9.58
N ARG A 61 -4.99 -16.02 -10.87
CA ARG A 61 -3.79 -15.51 -11.54
C ARG A 61 -3.96 -14.01 -11.77
N ILE A 62 -3.30 -13.19 -10.96
CA ILE A 62 -3.26 -11.74 -11.18
C ILE A 62 -2.29 -11.48 -12.33
N PRO A 63 -2.71 -10.87 -13.45
CA PRO A 63 -1.76 -10.41 -14.43
C PRO A 63 -0.94 -9.28 -13.81
N TYR A 64 0.36 -9.51 -13.61
CA TYR A 64 1.36 -8.56 -13.07
C TYR A 64 1.43 -7.20 -13.80
N LYS A 65 0.65 -7.02 -14.88
CA LYS A 65 0.62 -5.85 -15.76
C LYS A 65 -0.54 -4.89 -15.48
N VAL A 66 -1.13 -4.86 -14.28
CA VAL A 66 -1.96 -3.71 -13.91
C VAL A 66 -1.04 -2.50 -13.79
N SER A 67 -1.03 -1.67 -14.83
CA SER A 67 -0.32 -0.39 -14.90
C SER A 67 -0.80 0.51 -13.76
N LEU A 68 -0.08 0.52 -12.63
CA LEU A 68 -0.30 1.53 -11.61
C LEU A 68 0.41 2.82 -12.06
N PRO A 69 -0.33 3.89 -12.37
CA PRO A 69 0.29 5.16 -12.67
C PRO A 69 1.11 5.63 -11.46
N VAL A 70 2.29 6.17 -11.74
CA VAL A 70 3.12 6.82 -10.74
C VAL A 70 2.48 8.17 -10.40
N THR A 71 1.75 8.24 -9.28
CA THR A 71 1.11 9.46 -8.77
C THR A 71 1.62 9.82 -7.39
N ARG A 72 1.46 11.09 -6.96
CA ARG A 72 1.81 11.49 -5.59
C ARG A 72 1.16 10.60 -4.54
N ARG A 73 -0.14 10.32 -4.68
CA ARG A 73 -0.87 9.47 -3.74
C ARG A 73 -0.25 8.07 -3.64
N THR A 74 0.07 7.45 -4.77
CA THR A 74 0.56 6.07 -4.82
C THR A 74 2.01 5.95 -4.33
N VAL A 75 2.86 6.95 -4.57
CA VAL A 75 4.25 6.97 -4.07
C VAL A 75 4.29 7.20 -2.55
N LEU A 76 3.51 8.16 -2.04
CA LEU A 76 3.39 8.39 -0.59
C LEU A 76 2.88 7.15 0.13
N ALA A 77 1.88 6.50 -0.45
CA ALA A 77 1.33 5.25 0.04
C ALA A 77 2.35 4.11 0.07
N ARG A 78 3.10 3.89 -1.03
CA ARG A 78 4.17 2.87 -1.12
C ARG A 78 5.20 3.04 -0.02
N ASP A 79 5.58 4.27 0.25
CA ASP A 79 6.62 4.61 1.22
C ASP A 79 6.08 4.82 2.65
N HIS A 80 4.84 4.38 2.92
CA HIS A 80 4.18 4.52 4.22
C HIS A 80 4.21 5.95 4.76
N TYR A 81 4.05 6.94 3.89
CA TYR A 81 4.11 8.37 4.22
C TYR A 81 5.41 8.75 4.95
N THR A 82 6.49 8.02 4.70
CA THR A 82 7.80 8.18 5.34
C THR A 82 8.79 8.76 4.37
N CYS A 83 9.49 9.82 4.77
CA CYS A 83 10.58 10.39 4.00
C CYS A 83 11.71 9.36 3.83
N GLN A 84 12.01 8.99 2.59
CA GLN A 84 13.01 7.97 2.27
C GLN A 84 14.46 8.43 2.49
N TYR A 85 14.68 9.69 2.87
CA TYR A 85 16.00 10.23 3.18
C TYR A 85 16.28 10.34 4.68
N CYS A 86 15.26 10.71 5.48
CA CYS A 86 15.47 10.99 6.91
C CYS A 86 14.60 10.13 7.85
N GLY A 87 13.72 9.29 7.31
CA GLY A 87 12.87 8.37 8.07
C GLY A 87 11.72 9.04 8.83
N ARG A 88 11.57 10.37 8.75
CA ARG A 88 10.50 11.09 9.42
C ARG A 88 9.17 10.96 8.67
N GLN A 89 8.07 10.95 9.40
CA GLN A 89 6.69 10.98 8.90
C GLN A 89 6.00 12.30 9.27
N PRO A 90 6.35 13.43 8.62
CA PRO A 90 5.64 14.70 8.82
C PRO A 90 4.21 14.64 8.26
N ALA A 91 3.43 15.69 8.46
CA ALA A 91 2.07 15.74 7.93
C ALA A 91 2.07 15.56 6.40
N ARG A 92 1.01 14.94 5.86
CA ARG A 92 0.90 14.61 4.43
C ARG A 92 1.14 15.81 3.49
N LYS A 93 0.77 17.02 3.93
CA LYS A 93 0.98 18.26 3.17
C LYS A 93 2.46 18.57 2.96
N ASP A 94 3.32 18.24 3.93
CA ASP A 94 4.77 18.51 3.94
C ASP A 94 5.58 17.37 3.29
N LEU A 95 4.89 16.36 2.73
CA LEU A 95 5.48 15.26 1.98
C LEU A 95 5.33 15.48 0.48
N THR A 96 6.45 15.38 -0.22
CA THR A 96 6.58 15.57 -1.68
C THR A 96 7.05 14.28 -2.34
N VAL A 97 6.97 14.23 -3.68
CA VAL A 97 7.63 13.19 -4.48
C VAL A 97 8.91 13.78 -5.02
N ASP A 98 10.03 13.08 -4.83
CA ASP A 98 11.34 13.45 -5.36
C ASP A 98 11.83 12.38 -6.34
N HIS A 99 12.58 12.82 -7.35
CA HIS A 99 13.24 11.96 -8.32
C HIS A 99 14.66 11.67 -7.85
N VAL A 100 14.98 10.41 -7.57
CA VAL A 100 16.33 9.97 -7.13
C VAL A 100 17.39 10.46 -8.12
N ILE A 101 17.21 10.18 -9.40
CA ILE A 101 17.90 10.85 -10.51
C ILE A 101 17.06 12.06 -10.91
N PRO A 102 17.56 13.30 -10.74
CA PRO A 102 16.80 14.51 -11.09
C PRO A 102 16.35 14.54 -12.54
N ARG A 103 15.18 15.15 -12.80
CA ARG A 103 14.66 15.32 -14.18
C ARG A 103 15.62 16.08 -15.10
N SER A 104 16.34 17.06 -14.56
CA SER A 104 17.37 17.82 -15.29
C SER A 104 18.55 16.95 -15.77
N ARG A 105 18.69 15.75 -15.22
CA ARG A 105 19.73 14.76 -15.58
C ARG A 105 19.14 13.54 -16.29
N GLY A 106 17.94 13.66 -16.87
CA GLY A 106 17.28 12.59 -17.61
C GLY A 106 16.49 11.60 -16.75
N GLY A 107 16.31 11.86 -15.45
CA GLY A 107 15.51 11.00 -14.59
C GLY A 107 14.04 10.95 -14.97
N HIS A 108 13.52 9.75 -15.24
CA HIS A 108 12.13 9.51 -15.60
C HIS A 108 11.23 9.44 -14.36
N THR A 109 9.94 9.75 -14.54
CA THR A 109 8.91 9.49 -13.51
C THR A 109 8.47 8.03 -13.58
N CYS A 110 9.28 7.14 -13.01
CA CYS A 110 9.00 5.70 -12.89
C CYS A 110 9.13 5.23 -11.43
N TRP A 111 8.59 4.05 -11.14
CA TRP A 111 8.58 3.48 -9.78
C TRP A 111 9.98 3.30 -9.21
N GLU A 112 10.95 3.08 -10.08
CA GLU A 112 12.37 2.84 -9.80
C GLU A 112 13.19 4.12 -9.64
N ASN A 113 12.57 5.31 -9.82
CA ASN A 113 13.26 6.58 -9.73
C ASN A 113 12.55 7.62 -8.85
N VAL A 114 11.36 7.33 -8.32
CA VAL A 114 10.65 8.28 -7.45
C VAL A 114 10.48 7.76 -6.04
N VAL A 115 10.61 8.66 -5.07
CA VAL A 115 10.47 8.39 -3.64
C VAL A 115 9.71 9.51 -2.93
N THR A 116 9.21 9.19 -1.75
CA THR A 116 8.63 10.15 -0.81
C THR A 116 9.73 10.90 -0.10
N ALA A 117 9.67 12.22 -0.10
CA ALA A 117 10.63 13.09 0.58
C ALA A 117 9.89 14.22 1.30
N CYS A 118 10.30 14.55 2.53
CA CYS A 118 9.82 15.78 3.16
C CYS A 118 10.42 17.00 2.45
N GLU A 119 9.72 18.14 2.49
CA GLU A 119 10.14 19.39 1.83
C GLU A 119 11.60 19.77 2.15
N ARG A 120 12.01 19.64 3.42
CA ARG A 120 13.39 19.93 3.85
C ARG A 120 14.43 19.04 3.15
N CYS A 121 14.18 17.72 3.07
CA CYS A 121 15.13 16.79 2.44
C CYS A 121 15.12 16.95 0.91
N ASN A 122 13.94 17.11 0.33
CA ASN A 122 13.79 17.34 -1.11
C ASN A 122 14.52 18.63 -1.53
N GLY A 123 14.32 19.73 -0.80
CA GLY A 123 15.03 20.99 -1.03
C GLY A 123 16.54 20.88 -0.81
N ARG A 124 16.99 20.13 0.21
CA ARG A 124 18.42 19.85 0.42
C ARG A 124 19.02 19.09 -0.77
N LYS A 125 18.34 18.08 -1.31
CA LYS A 125 18.86 17.33 -2.47
C LYS A 125 18.88 18.21 -3.73
N GLY A 126 17.74 18.84 -4.06
CA GLY A 126 17.59 19.66 -5.25
C GLY A 126 17.92 18.88 -6.54
N ASN A 127 18.74 19.47 -7.41
CA ASN A 127 19.15 18.89 -8.70
C ASN A 127 20.36 17.94 -8.60
N ARG A 128 20.65 17.42 -7.42
CA ARG A 128 21.73 16.46 -7.15
C ARG A 128 21.17 15.05 -7.01
N THR A 129 22.02 14.05 -7.19
CA THR A 129 21.71 12.68 -6.75
C THR A 129 21.79 12.59 -5.21
N PRO A 130 21.22 11.56 -4.57
CA PRO A 130 21.38 11.37 -3.13
C PRO A 130 22.86 11.35 -2.70
N GLU A 131 23.71 10.68 -3.47
CA GLU A 131 25.15 10.56 -3.21
C GLU A 131 25.83 11.93 -3.20
N GLU A 132 25.57 12.76 -4.21
CA GLU A 132 26.08 14.14 -4.30
C GLU A 132 25.55 15.07 -3.20
N ALA A 133 24.36 14.78 -2.65
CA ALA A 133 23.78 15.52 -1.54
C ALA A 133 24.25 15.00 -0.16
N GLY A 134 25.04 13.92 -0.12
CA GLY A 134 25.42 13.22 1.10
C GLY A 134 24.21 12.67 1.83
N MET A 135 23.26 12.09 1.09
CA MET A 135 21.99 11.57 1.57
C MET A 135 21.89 10.09 1.21
N LEU A 136 21.45 9.28 2.16
CA LEU A 136 21.20 7.86 1.94
C LEU A 136 19.71 7.62 1.72
N LEU A 137 19.40 6.70 0.82
CA LEU A 137 18.05 6.17 0.66
C LEU A 137 17.83 5.05 1.67
N LEU A 138 16.72 5.10 2.40
CA LEU A 138 16.32 4.05 3.34
C LEU A 138 15.87 2.78 2.63
N SER A 139 15.28 2.91 1.45
CA SER A 139 14.87 1.79 0.61
C SER A 139 15.08 2.11 -0.87
N GLN A 140 15.40 1.07 -1.65
CA GLN A 140 15.51 1.20 -3.11
C GLN A 140 14.10 1.37 -3.71
N PRO A 141 13.86 2.44 -4.49
CA PRO A 141 12.57 2.64 -5.16
C PRO A 141 12.28 1.46 -6.09
N SER A 142 11.11 0.86 -5.93
CA SER A 142 10.66 -0.25 -6.77
C SER A 142 9.15 -0.20 -6.97
N ARG A 143 8.67 -0.94 -7.97
CA ARG A 143 7.25 -1.08 -8.22
C ARG A 143 6.59 -1.89 -7.10
N PRO A 144 5.50 -1.38 -6.48
CA PRO A 144 4.81 -2.13 -5.44
C PRO A 144 4.20 -3.42 -6.02
N ARG A 145 4.38 -4.53 -5.31
CA ARG A 145 3.77 -5.82 -5.67
C ARG A 145 2.25 -5.80 -5.45
N TYR A 146 1.78 -5.12 -4.40
CA TYR A 146 0.39 -5.20 -3.93
C TYR A 146 -0.27 -3.83 -3.82
N ILE A 147 -0.69 -3.33 -4.97
CA ILE A 147 -1.16 -1.95 -5.21
C ILE A 147 -2.39 -1.55 -4.37
N ALA A 148 -3.33 -2.46 -4.18
CA ALA A 148 -4.58 -2.14 -3.48
C ALA A 148 -4.35 -1.82 -2.00
N LEU A 149 -3.31 -2.38 -1.38
CA LEU A 149 -2.99 -2.15 0.03
C LEU A 149 -2.33 -0.81 0.27
N ALA A 150 -1.51 -0.34 -0.68
CA ALA A 150 -0.91 0.99 -0.60
C ALA A 150 -2.00 2.08 -0.58
N LEU A 151 -3.03 1.95 -1.41
CA LEU A 151 -4.07 2.97 -1.59
C LEU A 151 -5.10 3.05 -0.44
N VAL A 152 -5.08 2.12 0.50
CA VAL A 152 -6.05 2.07 1.61
C VAL A 152 -5.58 2.97 2.74
N GLU A 153 -6.28 4.09 2.86
CA GLU A 153 -6.16 5.00 4.01
C GLU A 153 -6.86 4.37 5.22
N GLY A 154 -6.13 4.26 6.34
CA GLY A 154 -6.64 3.75 7.61
C GLY A 154 -5.51 3.15 8.45
N SER A 155 -5.22 3.74 9.61
CA SER A 155 -4.17 3.32 10.55
C SER A 155 -4.49 1.99 11.26
N ASP A 156 -5.76 1.72 11.52
CA ASP A 156 -6.13 0.77 12.57
C ASP A 156 -6.05 -0.69 12.13
N VAL A 157 -6.14 -0.99 10.84
CA VAL A 157 -6.06 -2.37 10.31
C VAL A 157 -4.68 -2.69 9.72
N ARG A 158 -3.80 -1.69 9.61
CA ARG A 158 -2.48 -1.86 8.96
C ARG A 158 -1.56 -2.83 9.70
N HIS A 159 -1.54 -2.79 11.03
CA HIS A 159 -0.68 -3.67 11.82
C HIS A 159 -0.97 -5.17 11.61
N ILE A 160 -2.23 -5.53 11.37
CA ILE A 160 -2.65 -6.90 11.06
C ILE A 160 -2.20 -7.30 9.65
N TRP A 161 -2.33 -6.37 8.71
CA TRP A 161 -1.99 -6.61 7.32
C TRP A 161 -0.48 -6.72 7.08
N ASP A 162 0.35 -6.06 7.91
CA ASP A 162 1.81 -6.09 7.77
C ASP A 162 2.40 -7.52 7.73
N LYS A 163 1.75 -8.48 8.39
CA LYS A 163 2.11 -9.91 8.34
C LYS A 163 2.05 -10.50 6.91
N TYR A 164 1.11 -10.01 6.09
CA TYR A 164 0.84 -10.53 4.75
C TYR A 164 1.47 -9.68 3.65
N LEU A 165 2.09 -8.54 3.99
CA LEU A 165 2.56 -7.55 3.03
C LEU A 165 4.07 -7.56 2.75
N ARG A 166 4.82 -8.45 3.40
CA ARG A 166 6.27 -8.58 3.23
C ARG A 166 6.64 -9.45 2.03
#